data_AF-A0A0M4TWK1-F1
#
_entry.id   AF-A0A0M4TWK1-F1
#
_cell.length_a   1.000
_cell.length_b   1.000
_cell.length_c   1.000
_cell.angle_alpha   90.00
_cell.angle_beta   90.00
_cell.angle_gamma   90.00
#
_symmetry.space_group_name_H-M   'P 1'
#
loop_
_entity.id
_entity.type
_entity.pdbx_description
1 polymer ?
#
loop_
_entity_poly.entity_id
_entity_poly.type
_entity_poly.pdbx_seq_one_letter_code
_entity_poly.pdbx_strand_id
1 'polypeptide(L)' 'MKHIASNELPATLQQIFAEIQRTKTPLTVTHDGEPLVIIYPAKPQSERTVFGAMKGSGEILGDLISPVIPDNTWEALQ' A
#
# COMPACT_ATOMS: atom_id res chain seq x y z
N MET A 1 -1.70 11.42 17.30
CA MET A 1 -3.06 10.88 17.09
C MET A 1 -3.57 10.34 18.40
N LYS A 2 -4.84 10.59 18.74
CA LYS A 2 -5.45 10.01 19.95
C LYS A 2 -5.95 8.61 19.59
N HIS A 3 -5.54 7.61 20.35
CA HIS A 3 -6.02 6.23 20.19
C HIS A 3 -7.07 5.98 21.27
N ILE A 4 -8.20 5.41 20.88
CA ILE A 4 -9.25 4.95 21.78
C ILE A 4 -9.39 3.44 21.59
N ALA A 5 -9.55 2.72 22.69
CA ALA A 5 -9.71 1.28 22.62
C ALA A 5 -11.19 0.96 22.33
N SER A 6 -11.43 -0.11 21.57
CA SER A 6 -12.79 -0.47 21.15
C SER A 6 -13.72 -0.78 22.34
N ASN A 7 -13.16 -1.20 23.48
CA ASN A 7 -13.90 -1.51 24.71
C ASN A 7 -14.41 -0.26 25.46
N GLU A 8 -13.86 0.92 25.19
CA GLU A 8 -14.32 2.19 25.76
C GLU A 8 -15.58 2.71 25.05
N LEU A 9 -15.94 2.10 23.91
CA LEU A 9 -17.08 2.48 23.10
C LEU A 9 -18.33 1.66 23.46
N PRO A 10 -19.53 2.24 23.36
CA PRO A 10 -20.78 1.50 23.50
C PRO A 10 -20.84 0.29 22.58
N ALA A 11 -21.45 -0.81 23.04
CA ALA A 11 -21.54 -2.07 22.27
C ALA A 11 -22.15 -1.89 20.88
N THR A 12 -23.11 -0.98 20.73
CA THR A 12 -23.74 -0.65 19.45
C THR A 12 -22.73 -0.09 18.44
N LEU A 13 -21.83 0.80 18.88
CA LEU A 13 -20.76 1.34 18.03
C LEU A 13 -19.74 0.26 17.65
N GLN A 14 -19.43 -0.65 18.58
CA GLN A 14 -18.54 -1.78 18.29
C GLN A 14 -19.09 -2.68 17.18
N GLN A 15 -20.40 -2.95 17.18
CA GLN A 15 -21.05 -3.74 16.12
C GLN A 15 -20.99 -3.03 14.77
N ILE A 16 -21.23 -1.72 14.72
CA ILE A 16 -21.13 -0.92 13.50
C ILE A 16 -19.70 -0.96 12.95
N PHE A 17 -18.67 -0.78 13.80
CA PHE A 17 -17.28 -0.86 13.37
C PHE A 17 -16.88 -2.25 12.88
N ALA A 18 -17.37 -3.31 13.53
CA ALA A 18 -17.16 -4.68 13.07
C ALA A 18 -17.79 -4.91 11.68
N GLU A 19 -18.98 -4.37 11.45
CA GLU A 19 -19.63 -4.45 10.14
C GLU A 19 -18.87 -3.69 9.06
N ILE A 20 -18.45 -2.45 9.32
CA ILE A 20 -17.61 -1.66 8.41
C ILE A 20 -16.31 -2.39 8.09
N GLN A 21 -15.68 -3.03 9.09
CA GLN A 21 -14.47 -3.80 8.90
C GLN A 21 -14.70 -5.04 8.03
N ARG A 22 -15.87 -5.70 8.17
CA ARG A 22 -16.27 -6.89 7.41
C ARG A 22 -16.64 -6.55 5.97
N THR A 23 -17.45 -5.53 5.76
CA THR A 23 -17.97 -5.14 4.44
C THR A 23 -17.00 -4.28 3.64
N LYS A 24 -16.01 -3.68 4.33
CA LYS A 24 -15.07 -2.69 3.76
C LYS A 24 -15.78 -1.49 3.13
N THR A 25 -17.04 -1.25 3.49
CA THR A 25 -17.84 -0.16 2.95
C THR A 25 -17.82 1.02 3.93
N PRO A 26 -17.52 2.24 3.47
CA PRO A 26 -17.55 3.43 4.33
C PRO A 26 -18.96 3.72 4.84
N LEU A 27 -19.06 4.25 6.05
CA LEU A 27 -20.32 4.70 6.65
C LEU A 27 -20.30 6.21 6.86
N THR A 28 -21.36 6.89 6.47
CA THR A 28 -21.59 8.31 6.80
C THR A 28 -22.57 8.39 7.95
N VAL A 29 -22.17 9.02 9.04
CA VAL A 29 -23.03 9.34 10.17
C VAL A 29 -23.55 10.76 9.98
N THR A 30 -24.86 10.94 10.00
CA THR A 30 -25.52 12.24 9.87
C THR A 30 -26.13 12.68 11.20
N HIS A 31 -26.13 13.97 11.47
CA HIS A 31 -26.87 14.59 12.57
C HIS A 31 -27.72 15.73 12.00
N ASP A 32 -29.02 15.73 12.27
CA ASP A 32 -29.98 16.69 11.73
C ASP A 32 -29.97 16.82 10.19
N GLY A 33 -29.76 15.70 9.49
CA GLY A 33 -29.72 15.64 8.03
C GLY A 33 -28.38 16.04 7.41
N GLU A 34 -27.46 16.58 8.21
CA GLU A 34 -26.13 16.99 7.77
C GLU A 34 -25.08 15.89 8.08
N PRO A 35 -24.11 15.63 7.20
CA PRO A 35 -23.05 14.66 7.44
C PRO A 35 -22.13 15.15 8.57
N LEU A 36 -22.08 14.39 9.67
CA LEU A 36 -21.25 14.68 10.83
C LEU A 36 -19.86 14.08 10.70
N VAL A 37 -19.77 12.81 10.31
CA VAL A 37 -18.50 12.09 10.17
C VAL A 37 -18.62 10.96 9.16
N ILE A 38 -17.52 10.69 8.45
CA ILE A 38 -17.39 9.53 7.56
C ILE A 38 -16.34 8.60 8.13
N ILE A 39 -16.74 7.35 8.37
CA ILE A 39 -15.89 6.31 8.95
C ILE A 39 -15.46 5.38 7.83
N TYR A 40 -14.15 5.31 7.60
CA TYR A 40 -13.55 4.38 6.65
C TYR A 40 -12.96 3.17 7.38
N PRO A 41 -13.06 1.97 6.80
CA PRO A 41 -12.35 0.82 7.33
C PRO A 41 -10.84 1.08 7.30
N ALA A 42 -10.16 0.75 8.40
CA ALA A 42 -8.71 0.79 8.42
C ALA A 42 -8.15 -0.14 7.34
N LYS A 43 -7.24 0.39 6.52
CA LYS A 43 -6.40 -0.43 5.64
C LYS A 43 -5.30 -1.01 6.52
N PRO A 44 -5.05 -2.33 6.50
CA PRO A 44 -3.85 -2.85 7.13
C PRO A 44 -2.67 -2.10 6.53
N GLN A 45 -1.77 -1.61 7.39
CA GLN A 45 -0.52 -1.05 6.92
C GLN A 45 0.14 -2.14 6.09
N SER A 46 0.28 -1.92 4.78
CA SER A 46 0.95 -2.89 3.92
C SER A 46 2.34 -3.06 4.50
N GLU A 47 2.68 -4.27 4.94
CA GLU A 47 4.08 -4.64 5.10
C GLU A 47 4.77 -4.24 3.80
N ARG A 48 5.91 -3.53 3.90
CA ARG A 48 6.66 -3.09 2.72
C ARG A 48 6.79 -4.29 1.79
N THR A 49 6.13 -4.23 0.64
CA THR A 49 6.22 -5.30 -0.34
C THR A 49 7.68 -5.44 -0.72
N VAL A 50 8.25 -6.63 -0.54
CA VAL A 50 9.66 -6.92 -0.92
C VAL A 50 9.86 -6.57 -2.40
N PHE A 51 8.81 -6.76 -3.21
CA PHE A 51 8.78 -6.36 -4.59
C PHE A 51 8.69 -4.83 -4.74
N GLY A 52 9.66 -4.25 -5.46
CA GLY A 52 9.73 -2.81 -5.71
C GLY A 52 10.43 -1.99 -4.62
N ALA A 53 11.02 -2.62 -3.60
CA ALA A 53 11.74 -1.92 -2.52
C ALA A 53 12.92 -1.06 -3.02
N MET A 54 13.53 -1.43 -4.16
CA MET A 54 14.61 -0.70 -4.83
C MET A 54 14.14 0.04 -6.09
N LYS A 55 12.82 0.23 -6.28
CA LYS A 55 12.32 0.93 -7.47
C LYS A 55 12.88 2.36 -7.52
N GLY A 56 13.62 2.66 -8.59
CA GLY A 56 14.24 3.97 -8.79
C GLY A 56 15.63 4.13 -8.15
N SER A 57 16.22 3.08 -7.57
CA SER A 57 17.61 3.14 -7.07
C SER A 57 18.68 2.85 -8.12
N GLY A 58 18.29 2.42 -9.32
CA GLY A 58 19.18 2.15 -10.44
C GLY A 58 19.04 3.20 -11.54
N GLU A 59 20.11 3.43 -12.28
CA GLU A 59 20.17 4.33 -13.43
C GLU A 59 20.40 3.52 -14.72
N ILE A 60 19.74 3.92 -15.81
CA ILE A 60 19.99 3.35 -17.14
C ILE A 60 21.09 4.17 -17.79
N LEU A 61 22.29 3.60 -17.87
CA LEU A 61 23.47 4.28 -18.42
C LEU A 61 23.53 4.24 -19.95
N GLY A 62 22.73 3.39 -20.60
CA GLY A 62 22.67 3.25 -22.06
C GLY A 62 22.59 1.78 -22.50
N ASP A 63 22.64 1.57 -23.81
CA ASP A 63 22.56 0.26 -24.42
C ASP A 63 23.93 -0.45 -24.46
N LEU A 64 23.93 -1.75 -24.20
CA LEU A 64 25.11 -2.61 -24.29
C LEU A 64 25.37 -2.98 -25.75
N ILE A 65 26.09 -2.12 -26.48
CA ILE A 65 26.35 -2.28 -27.92
C ILE A 65 27.59 -3.13 -28.26
N SER A 66 28.45 -3.40 -27.28
CA SER A 66 29.67 -4.18 -27.49
C SER A 66 30.06 -4.94 -26.22
N PRO A 67 30.75 -6.08 -26.35
CA PRO A 67 31.31 -6.78 -25.20
C PRO A 67 32.36 -5.90 -24.49
N VAL A 68 32.53 -6.14 -23.18
CA VAL A 68 33.59 -5.49 -22.39
C VAL A 68 34.97 -6.01 -22.79
N ILE A 69 35.02 -7.22 -23.35
CA ILE A 69 36.25 -7.86 -23.85
C ILE A 69 36.36 -7.72 -25.37
N PRO A 70 37.57 -7.65 -25.94
CA PRO A 70 37.76 -7.51 -27.38
C PRO A 70 37.14 -8.68 -28.17
N ASP A 71 36.57 -8.37 -29.33
CA ASP A 71 35.86 -9.33 -30.19
C ASP A 71 36.72 -10.54 -30.56
N ASN A 72 38.02 -10.34 -30.76
CA ASN A 72 38.98 -11.40 -31.07
C ASN A 72 39.17 -12.45 -29.95
N THR A 73 38.65 -12.18 -28.75
CA THR A 73 38.69 -13.11 -27.61
C THR A 73 37.56 -14.14 -27.71
N TRP A 74 36.52 -13.85 -28.49
CA TRP A 74 35.42 -14.76 -28.72
C TRP A 74 35.78 -15.74 -29.84
N GLU A 75 35.84 -17.04 -29.52
CA GLU A 75 36.10 -18.11 -30.50
C GLU A 75 35.11 -18.09 -31.67
N ALA A 76 33.89 -17.63 -31.44
CA ALA A 76 32.84 -17.53 -32.47
C ALA A 76 33.08 -16.43 -33.51
N LEU A 77 34.01 -15.50 -33.28
CA LEU A 77 34.33 -14.37 -34.16
C LEU A 77 35.74 -14.47 -34.79
N GLN A 78 36.44 -15.59 -34.58
CA GLN A 78 37.70 -15.96 -35.25
C GLN A 78 37.41 -16.53 -36.65
#